data_AF-A0AAD2SVX4-F1
#
_entry.id   AF-A0AAD2SVX4-F1
#
_cell.length_a   1.000
_cell.length_b   1.000
_cell.length_c   1.000
_cell.angle_alpha   90.00
_cell.angle_beta   90.00
_cell.angle_gamma   90.00
#
_symmetry.space_group_name_H-M   'P 1'
#
loop_
_entity.id
_entity.type
_entity.pdbx_description
1 polymer ?
#
loop_
_entity_poly.entity_id
_entity_poly.type
_entity_poly.pdbx_seq_one_letter_code
_entity_poly.pdbx_strand_id
1 'polypeptide(L)'
;MIKVNNEAVKDVATFSSVGSLNKSLPKTKVVLNQAVADLYTARIALHQVHWYMRGAGFMVWHPKMDEYMESLDTTLDEVSERLITLGGTPYSTLSEFIQHSNIEEKEGKFSKSVEESLERVIEIFRYLVGLYQKALDVTDEEGDDVTNDIFVGAKADLEKNIWMLTAEIGQTPGV
;
A
#
# COMPACT_ATOMS: atom_id res chain seq x y z
N MET A 1 -36.09 5.65 -43.01
CA MET A 1 -35.23 4.48 -42.73
C MET A 1 -33.79 4.85 -43.05
N ILE A 2 -32.96 5.06 -42.03
CA ILE A 2 -31.53 5.36 -42.21
C ILE A 2 -30.81 4.00 -42.27
N LYS A 3 -30.14 3.71 -43.39
CA LYS A 3 -29.27 2.53 -43.51
C LYS A 3 -28.00 2.82 -42.71
N VAL A 4 -27.87 2.21 -41.54
CA VAL A 4 -26.62 2.22 -40.78
C VAL A 4 -25.60 1.38 -41.56
N ASN A 5 -24.43 1.96 -41.80
CA ASN A 5 -23.35 1.31 -42.55
C ASN A 5 -22.78 0.16 -41.71
N ASN A 6 -22.87 -1.08 -42.21
CA ASN A 6 -22.46 -2.30 -41.52
C ASN A 6 -20.93 -2.47 -41.36
N GLU A 7 -20.13 -1.52 -41.84
CA GLU A 7 -18.67 -1.54 -41.70
C GLU A 7 -18.22 -1.17 -40.28
N ALA A 8 -18.91 -0.23 -39.61
CA ALA A 8 -18.58 0.18 -38.25
C ALA A 8 -18.79 -0.94 -37.20
N VAL A 9 -19.66 -1.91 -37.50
CA VAL A 9 -19.98 -3.03 -36.59
C VAL A 9 -18.86 -4.09 -36.59
N LYS A 10 -18.07 -4.18 -37.67
CA LYS A 10 -16.94 -5.12 -37.75
C LYS A 10 -15.75 -4.65 -36.92
N ASP A 11 -15.47 -3.36 -36.86
CA ASP A 11 -14.31 -2.83 -36.12
C ASP A 11 -14.41 -3.11 -34.61
N VAL A 12 -15.57 -2.87 -33.98
CA VAL A 12 -15.76 -3.11 -32.54
C VAL A 12 -15.56 -4.58 -32.16
N ALA A 13 -16.06 -5.51 -32.98
CA ALA A 13 -15.91 -6.95 -32.76
C ALA A 13 -14.45 -7.43 -32.92
N THR A 14 -13.64 -6.70 -33.69
CA THR A 14 -12.23 -7.04 -33.94
C THR A 14 -11.32 -6.56 -32.81
N PHE A 15 -11.72 -5.53 -32.04
CA PHE A 15 -11.04 -5.10 -30.80
C PHE A 15 -11.48 -5.88 -29.55
N SER A 16 -12.64 -6.54 -29.57
CA SER A 16 -13.08 -7.39 -28.44
C SER A 16 -12.27 -8.69 -28.28
N SER A 17 -11.41 -9.03 -29.23
CA SER A 17 -10.54 -10.21 -29.17
C SER A 17 -9.14 -9.94 -28.61
N VAL A 18 -8.90 -8.75 -28.00
CA VAL A 18 -7.65 -8.52 -27.27
C VAL A 18 -7.56 -9.59 -26.18
N GLY A 19 -6.64 -10.54 -26.37
CA GLY A 19 -6.45 -11.75 -25.58
C GLY A 19 -5.94 -11.51 -24.16
N SER A 20 -6.29 -10.38 -23.52
CA SER A 20 -5.80 -9.97 -22.21
C SER A 20 -6.89 -9.77 -21.14
N LEU A 21 -8.19 -9.81 -21.48
CA LEU A 21 -9.25 -9.47 -20.52
C LEU A 21 -9.47 -10.50 -19.40
N ASN A 22 -8.91 -11.70 -19.50
CA ASN A 22 -9.11 -12.80 -18.53
C ASN A 22 -7.78 -13.45 -18.11
N LYS A 23 -6.74 -12.66 -17.80
CA LYS A 23 -5.58 -13.20 -17.09
C LYS A 23 -5.98 -13.50 -15.64
N SER A 24 -5.67 -14.71 -15.15
CA SER A 24 -6.01 -15.12 -13.77
C SER A 24 -5.22 -14.36 -12.69
N LEU A 25 -4.06 -13.81 -13.02
CA LEU A 25 -3.15 -13.03 -12.14
C LEU A 25 -3.04 -13.57 -10.70
N PRO A 26 -2.78 -14.89 -10.51
CA PRO A 26 -2.83 -15.50 -9.20
C PRO A 26 -1.79 -14.92 -8.23
N LYS A 27 -0.57 -14.60 -8.69
CA LYS A 27 0.47 -14.05 -7.81
C LYS A 27 0.18 -12.60 -7.43
N THR A 28 -0.32 -11.81 -8.38
CA THR A 28 -0.73 -10.43 -8.15
C THR A 28 -1.83 -10.36 -7.09
N LYS A 29 -2.83 -11.23 -7.16
CA LYS A 29 -3.87 -11.30 -6.12
C LYS A 29 -3.33 -11.65 -4.74
N VAL A 30 -2.34 -12.56 -4.66
CA VAL A 30 -1.70 -12.91 -3.39
C VAL A 30 -0.94 -11.74 -2.80
N VAL A 31 -0.14 -11.01 -3.61
CA VAL A 31 0.63 -9.87 -3.09
C VAL A 31 -0.25 -8.67 -2.74
N LEU A 32 -1.32 -8.43 -3.51
CA LEU A 32 -2.35 -7.44 -3.15
C LEU A 32 -2.97 -7.76 -1.79
N ASN A 33 -3.38 -9.01 -1.55
CA ASN A 33 -4.02 -9.36 -0.28
C ASN A 33 -3.04 -9.31 0.90
N GLN A 34 -1.76 -9.64 0.67
CA GLN A 34 -0.70 -9.41 1.65
C GLN A 34 -0.58 -7.92 2.00
N ALA A 35 -0.57 -7.04 0.98
CA ALA A 35 -0.54 -5.60 1.17
C ALA A 35 -1.76 -5.07 1.94
N VAL A 36 -2.96 -5.62 1.72
CA VAL A 36 -4.15 -5.27 2.53
C VAL A 36 -3.93 -5.52 4.01
N ALA A 37 -3.45 -6.72 4.39
CA ALA A 37 -3.20 -7.06 5.78
C ALA A 37 -2.11 -6.16 6.40
N ASP A 38 -1.00 -5.97 5.68
CA ASP A 38 0.12 -5.17 6.16
C ASP A 38 -0.21 -3.68 6.28
N LEU A 39 -0.93 -3.10 5.31
CA LEU A 39 -1.36 -1.70 5.34
C LEU A 39 -2.29 -1.42 6.52
N TYR A 40 -3.26 -2.31 6.78
CA TYR A 40 -4.16 -2.15 7.91
C TYR A 40 -3.40 -2.22 9.25
N THR A 41 -2.50 -3.20 9.41
CA THR A 41 -1.66 -3.31 10.61
C THR A 41 -0.71 -2.11 10.76
N ALA A 42 -0.13 -1.62 9.67
CA ALA A 42 0.70 -0.42 9.67
C ALA A 42 -0.09 0.80 10.15
N ARG A 43 -1.32 0.99 9.65
CA ARG A 43 -2.20 2.08 10.10
C ARG A 43 -2.51 1.99 11.59
N ILE A 44 -2.81 0.80 12.12
CA ILE A 44 -3.04 0.62 13.56
C ILE A 44 -1.77 0.90 14.37
N ALA A 45 -0.60 0.48 13.90
CA ALA A 45 0.68 0.77 14.54
C ALA A 45 1.00 2.28 14.56
N LEU A 46 0.71 3.01 13.48
CA LEU A 46 0.88 4.46 13.42
C LEU A 46 -0.07 5.18 14.38
N HIS A 47 -1.30 4.69 14.54
CA HIS A 47 -2.24 5.22 15.53
C HIS A 47 -1.76 5.01 16.96
N GLN A 48 -1.17 3.84 17.23
CA GLN A 48 -0.52 3.59 18.50
C GLN A 48 0.64 4.58 18.71
N VAL A 49 1.47 4.87 17.70
CA VAL A 49 2.49 5.92 17.80
C VAL A 49 1.88 7.30 18.04
N HIS A 50 0.84 7.69 17.29
CA HIS A 50 0.11 8.95 17.42
C HIS A 50 -0.37 9.19 18.86
N TRP A 51 -1.02 8.19 19.47
CA TRP A 51 -1.47 8.28 20.85
C TRP A 51 -0.32 8.22 21.84
N TYR A 52 0.69 7.38 21.57
CA TYR A 52 1.74 7.07 22.52
C TYR A 52 3.01 7.94 22.45
N MET A 53 3.03 8.97 21.61
CA MET A 53 4.17 9.87 21.45
C MET A 53 4.35 10.86 22.62
N ARG A 54 5.59 11.06 23.08
CA ARG A 54 5.97 12.06 24.10
C ARG A 54 7.35 12.64 23.82
N GLY A 55 7.53 13.92 24.11
CA GLY A 55 8.82 14.61 24.05
C GLY A 55 8.83 15.86 23.19
N ALA A 56 10.00 16.48 23.04
CA ALA A 56 10.19 17.62 22.14
C ALA A 56 9.85 17.19 20.70
N GLY A 57 9.09 18.02 19.98
CA GLY A 57 8.58 17.71 18.65
C GLY A 57 7.17 17.09 18.63
N PHE A 58 6.58 16.75 19.79
CA PHE A 58 5.23 16.17 19.88
C PHE A 58 4.18 16.95 19.07
N MET A 59 4.12 18.28 19.21
CA MET A 59 3.10 19.10 18.54
C MET A 59 3.21 19.10 17.01
N VAL A 60 4.35 18.68 16.46
CA VAL A 60 4.59 18.54 15.02
C VAL A 60 4.31 17.10 14.59
N TRP A 61 4.88 16.13 15.30
CA TRP A 61 4.85 14.74 14.89
C TRP A 61 3.53 14.04 15.20
N HIS A 62 2.82 14.44 16.24
CA HIS A 62 1.49 13.91 16.57
C HIS A 62 0.47 14.07 15.44
N PRO A 63 0.19 15.29 14.92
CA PRO A 63 -0.70 15.45 13.77
C PRO A 63 -0.11 14.85 12.49
N LYS A 64 1.22 14.80 12.35
CA LYS A 64 1.85 14.17 11.18
C LYS A 64 1.54 12.67 11.07
N MET A 65 1.33 11.98 12.19
CA MET A 65 0.89 10.58 12.16
C MET A 65 -0.50 10.41 11.55
N ASP A 66 -1.41 11.39 11.74
CA ASP A 66 -2.73 11.35 11.11
C ASP A 66 -2.61 11.48 9.58
N GLU A 67 -1.77 12.38 9.09
CA GLU A 67 -1.49 12.52 7.65
C GLU A 67 -0.92 11.22 7.05
N TYR A 68 -0.02 10.53 7.78
CA TYR A 68 0.50 9.25 7.32
C TYR A 68 -0.55 8.15 7.33
N MET A 69 -1.41 8.10 8.35
CA MET A 69 -2.53 7.14 8.38
C MET A 69 -3.50 7.37 7.21
N GLU A 70 -3.83 8.62 6.89
CA GLU A 70 -4.69 8.96 5.74
C GLU A 70 -4.08 8.51 4.40
N SER A 71 -2.77 8.68 4.23
CA SER A 71 -2.03 8.20 3.06
C SER A 71 -2.03 6.66 2.96
N LEU A 72 -1.83 5.96 4.09
CA LEU A 72 -1.92 4.50 4.13
C LEU A 72 -3.35 4.02 3.84
N ASP A 73 -4.37 4.69 4.39
CA ASP A 73 -5.78 4.35 4.19
C ASP A 73 -6.18 4.53 2.71
N THR A 74 -5.67 5.58 2.05
CA THR A 74 -5.86 5.79 0.59
C THR A 74 -5.26 4.64 -0.22
N THR A 75 -4.02 4.23 0.10
CA THR A 75 -3.36 3.11 -0.57
C THR A 75 -4.06 1.78 -0.30
N LEU A 76 -4.52 1.58 0.94
CA LEU A 76 -5.27 0.38 1.36
C LEU A 76 -6.56 0.22 0.56
N ASP A 77 -7.32 1.30 0.39
CA ASP A 77 -8.56 1.29 -0.38
C ASP A 77 -8.28 0.94 -1.84
N GLU A 78 -7.34 1.62 -2.48
CA GLU A 78 -6.95 1.38 -3.87
C GLU A 78 -6.48 -0.07 -4.11
N VAL A 79 -5.63 -0.61 -3.24
CA VAL A 79 -5.15 -2.00 -3.30
C VAL A 79 -6.30 -3.00 -3.12
N SER A 80 -7.23 -2.71 -2.20
CA SER A 80 -8.38 -3.58 -1.92
C SER A 80 -9.36 -3.61 -3.10
N GLU A 81 -9.70 -2.45 -3.64
CA GLU A 81 -10.56 -2.32 -4.81
C GLU A 81 -9.90 -2.92 -6.07
N ARG A 82 -8.57 -2.78 -6.20
CA ARG A 82 -7.81 -3.44 -7.28
C ARG A 82 -7.90 -4.95 -7.16
N LEU A 83 -7.76 -5.52 -5.96
CA LEU A 83 -7.91 -6.95 -5.73
C LEU A 83 -9.31 -7.46 -6.11
N ILE A 84 -10.36 -6.72 -5.73
CA ILE A 84 -11.75 -7.04 -6.13
C ILE A 84 -11.91 -6.98 -7.65
N THR A 85 -11.32 -5.97 -8.30
CA THR A 85 -11.33 -5.81 -9.76
C THR A 85 -10.72 -7.03 -10.47
N LEU A 86 -9.71 -7.66 -9.87
CA LEU A 86 -9.07 -8.88 -10.38
C LEU A 86 -9.82 -10.18 -9.98
N GLY A 87 -10.98 -10.07 -9.33
CA GLY A 87 -11.77 -11.20 -8.85
C GLY A 87 -11.22 -11.87 -7.60
N GLY A 88 -10.41 -11.16 -6.81
CA GLY A 88 -9.96 -11.58 -5.49
C GLY A 88 -10.92 -11.16 -4.37
N THR A 89 -10.59 -11.55 -3.14
CA THR A 89 -11.34 -11.24 -1.92
C THR A 89 -10.39 -10.67 -0.87
N PRO A 90 -10.39 -9.35 -0.64
CA PRO A 90 -9.50 -8.74 0.34
C PRO A 90 -9.82 -9.25 1.74
N TYR A 91 -8.78 -9.45 2.55
CA TYR A 91 -8.94 -9.57 3.99
C TYR A 91 -9.71 -8.36 4.52
N SER A 92 -10.62 -8.57 5.46
CA SER A 92 -11.57 -7.51 5.87
C SER A 92 -11.93 -7.52 7.35
N THR A 93 -11.27 -8.36 8.13
CA THR A 93 -11.49 -8.46 9.58
C THR A 93 -10.18 -8.32 10.34
N LEU A 94 -10.27 -7.82 11.59
CA LEU A 94 -9.11 -7.68 12.47
C LEU A 94 -8.34 -9.01 12.62
N SER A 95 -9.05 -10.13 12.73
CA SER A 95 -8.43 -11.45 12.84
C SER A 95 -7.62 -11.82 11.60
N GLU A 96 -8.14 -11.54 10.39
CA GLU A 96 -7.41 -11.80 9.15
C GLU A 96 -6.17 -10.92 9.04
N PHE A 97 -6.28 -9.63 9.39
CA PHE A 97 -5.13 -8.72 9.36
C PHE A 97 -4.02 -9.20 10.30
N ILE A 98 -4.35 -9.56 11.54
CA ILE A 98 -3.37 -10.06 12.52
C ILE A 98 -2.77 -11.40 12.06
N GLN A 99 -3.56 -12.28 11.45
CA GLN A 99 -3.10 -13.59 11.00
C GLN A 99 -2.14 -13.50 9.80
N HIS A 100 -2.33 -12.50 8.93
CA HIS A 100 -1.65 -12.44 7.64
C HIS A 100 -0.60 -11.33 7.52
N SER A 101 -0.63 -10.33 8.40
CA SER A 101 0.39 -9.28 8.42
C SER A 101 1.75 -9.82 8.85
N ASN A 102 2.82 -9.34 8.22
CA ASN A 102 4.19 -9.59 8.68
C ASN A 102 4.72 -8.45 9.57
N ILE A 103 3.88 -7.43 9.83
CA ILE A 103 4.21 -6.37 10.78
C ILE A 103 3.84 -6.86 12.19
N GLU A 104 4.84 -7.01 13.05
CA GLU A 104 4.63 -7.36 14.45
C GLU A 104 3.90 -6.23 15.19
N GLU A 105 2.76 -6.52 15.83
CA GLU A 105 2.11 -5.57 16.72
C GLU A 105 2.88 -5.42 18.03
N LYS A 106 2.97 -4.17 18.50
CA LYS A 106 3.63 -3.82 19.76
C LYS A 106 2.65 -3.04 20.62
N GLU A 107 2.63 -3.30 21.92
CA GLU A 107 1.86 -2.47 22.85
C GLU A 107 2.51 -1.08 23.00
N GLY A 108 1.67 -0.04 23.03
CA GLY A 108 2.13 1.34 23.23
C GLY A 108 2.68 1.56 24.65
N LYS A 109 3.77 2.32 24.77
CA LYS A 109 4.42 2.63 26.05
C LYS A 109 4.70 4.12 26.18
N PHE A 110 4.32 4.72 27.32
CA PHE A 110 4.59 6.14 27.61
C PHE A 110 6.07 6.48 27.80
N SER A 111 6.93 5.47 27.98
CA SER A 111 8.37 5.64 28.17
C SER A 111 9.15 5.88 26.88
N LYS A 112 8.51 5.81 25.72
CA LYS A 112 9.16 5.99 24.41
C LYS A 112 9.36 7.46 24.08
N SER A 113 10.56 7.81 23.63
CA SER A 113 10.89 9.11 23.09
C SER A 113 10.29 9.32 21.69
N VAL A 114 10.20 10.57 21.24
CA VAL A 114 9.82 10.89 19.85
C VAL A 114 10.76 10.18 18.87
N GLU A 115 12.06 10.16 19.10
CA GLU A 115 13.04 9.48 18.25
C GLU A 115 12.73 7.99 18.11
N GLU A 116 12.56 7.26 19.22
CA GLU A 116 12.16 5.83 19.19
C GLU A 116 10.80 5.61 18.51
N SER A 117 9.86 6.57 18.65
CA SER A 117 8.58 6.52 17.94
C SER A 117 8.76 6.69 16.43
N LEU A 118 9.61 7.60 15.97
CA LEU A 118 9.90 7.80 14.54
C LEU A 118 10.68 6.63 13.96
N GLU A 119 11.62 6.03 14.70
CA GLU A 119 12.30 4.80 14.31
C GLU A 119 11.33 3.67 14.01
N ARG A 120 10.28 3.52 14.82
CA ARG A 120 9.22 2.52 14.59
C ARG A 120 8.45 2.80 13.29
N VAL A 121 8.15 4.06 13.00
CA VAL A 121 7.48 4.43 11.74
C VAL A 121 8.38 4.14 10.55
N ILE A 122 9.68 4.46 10.63
CA ILE A 122 10.67 4.17 9.59
C ILE A 122 10.81 2.67 9.36
N GLU A 123 10.84 1.85 10.43
CA GLU A 123 10.87 0.37 10.33
C GLU A 123 9.69 -0.16 9.51
N ILE A 124 8.48 0.31 9.82
CA ILE A 124 7.25 -0.06 9.12
C ILE A 124 7.31 0.37 7.66
N PHE A 125 7.69 1.62 7.38
CA PHE A 125 7.76 2.12 6.01
C PHE A 125 8.81 1.38 5.18
N ARG A 126 9.97 1.04 5.75
CA ARG A 126 10.98 0.22 5.06
C ARG A 126 10.45 -1.18 4.72
N TYR A 127 9.71 -1.80 5.64
CA TYR A 127 9.04 -3.06 5.35
C TYR A 127 8.06 -2.92 4.18
N LEU A 128 7.20 -1.91 4.20
CA LEU A 128 6.23 -1.66 3.13
C LEU A 128 6.91 -1.38 1.78
N VAL A 129 7.99 -0.60 1.75
CA VAL A 129 8.79 -0.38 0.52
C VAL A 129 9.32 -1.71 -0.05
N GLY A 130 9.80 -2.61 0.81
CA GLY A 130 10.22 -3.96 0.40
C GLY A 130 9.06 -4.81 -0.14
N LEU A 131 7.89 -4.74 0.51
CA LEU A 131 6.67 -5.39 0.02
C LEU A 131 6.25 -4.85 -1.35
N TYR A 132 6.29 -3.53 -1.54
CA TYR A 132 5.92 -2.90 -2.80
C TYR A 132 6.92 -3.26 -3.90
N GLN A 133 8.22 -3.33 -3.62
CA GLN A 133 9.18 -3.84 -4.59
C GLN A 133 8.84 -5.26 -5.04
N LYS A 134 8.49 -6.15 -4.09
CA LYS A 134 8.03 -7.51 -4.43
C LYS A 134 6.75 -7.48 -5.28
N ALA A 135 5.85 -6.54 -5.04
CA ALA A 135 4.63 -6.38 -5.83
C ALA A 135 4.93 -5.91 -7.26
N LEU A 136 5.91 -5.01 -7.45
CA LEU A 136 6.39 -4.61 -8.77
C LEU A 136 6.96 -5.81 -9.53
N ASP A 137 7.84 -6.58 -8.90
CA ASP A 137 8.45 -7.76 -9.52
C ASP A 137 7.39 -8.81 -9.95
N VAL A 138 6.35 -9.00 -9.13
CA VAL A 138 5.24 -9.93 -9.40
C VAL A 138 4.34 -9.43 -10.52
N THR A 139 4.00 -8.15 -10.52
CA THR A 139 3.09 -7.57 -11.53
C THR A 139 3.77 -7.46 -12.89
N ASP A 140 5.07 -7.17 -12.93
CA ASP A 140 5.89 -7.27 -14.14
C ASP A 140 5.90 -8.71 -14.69
N GLU A 141 6.07 -9.71 -13.82
CA GLU A 141 6.06 -11.13 -14.21
C GLU A 141 4.71 -11.56 -14.84
N GLU A 142 3.59 -11.13 -14.25
CA GLU A 142 2.26 -11.48 -14.75
C GLU A 142 1.73 -10.53 -15.85
N GLY A 143 2.47 -9.44 -16.13
CA GLY A 143 2.12 -8.38 -17.07
C GLY A 143 0.82 -7.69 -16.69
N ASP A 144 0.75 -7.21 -15.44
CA ASP A 144 -0.31 -6.38 -14.87
C ASP A 144 0.18 -4.96 -14.59
N ASP A 145 0.30 -4.18 -15.67
CA ASP A 145 0.83 -2.81 -15.63
C ASP A 145 0.03 -1.87 -14.72
N VAL A 146 -1.29 -2.11 -14.56
CA VAL A 146 -2.15 -1.24 -13.74
C VAL A 146 -1.86 -1.46 -12.26
N THR A 147 -1.73 -2.71 -11.80
CA THR A 147 -1.33 -2.95 -10.41
C THR A 147 0.12 -2.53 -10.16
N ASN A 148 0.99 -2.67 -11.16
CA ASN A 148 2.36 -2.18 -11.08
C ASN A 148 2.40 -0.66 -10.80
N ASP A 149 1.67 0.14 -11.60
CA ASP A 149 1.62 1.61 -11.47
C ASP A 149 1.16 2.06 -10.08
N ILE A 150 0.13 1.42 -9.51
CA ILE A 150 -0.34 1.67 -8.14
C ILE A 150 0.81 1.53 -7.14
N PHE A 151 1.57 0.43 -7.21
CA PHE A 151 2.70 0.20 -6.30
C PHE A 151 3.91 1.09 -6.59
N VAL A 152 4.11 1.55 -7.83
CA VAL A 152 5.17 2.53 -8.15
C VAL A 152 4.91 3.83 -7.41
N GLY A 153 3.68 4.36 -7.50
CA GLY A 153 3.27 5.58 -6.81
C GLY A 153 3.43 5.45 -5.29
N ALA A 154 2.83 4.40 -4.71
CA ALA A 154 2.88 4.15 -3.26
C ALA A 154 4.32 3.99 -2.74
N LYS A 155 5.19 3.31 -3.50
CA LYS A 155 6.61 3.13 -3.13
C LYS A 155 7.38 4.44 -3.15
N ALA A 156 7.20 5.27 -4.19
CA ALA A 156 7.86 6.57 -4.28
C ALA A 156 7.49 7.49 -3.11
N ASP A 157 6.21 7.49 -2.70
CA ASP A 157 5.74 8.27 -1.56
C ASP A 157 6.36 7.80 -0.23
N LEU A 158 6.42 6.49 0.01
CA LEU A 158 7.06 5.96 1.21
C LEU A 158 8.57 6.18 1.25
N GLU A 159 9.28 6.03 0.13
CA GLU A 159 10.72 6.30 0.06
C GLU A 159 11.03 7.77 0.40
N LYS A 160 10.21 8.69 -0.08
CA LYS A 160 10.30 10.12 0.28
C LYS A 160 10.04 10.35 1.76
N ASN A 161 9.02 9.70 2.34
CA ASN A 161 8.72 9.81 3.77
C ASN A 161 9.86 9.22 4.63
N ILE A 162 10.47 8.11 4.22
CA ILE A 162 11.65 7.54 4.88
C ILE A 162 12.80 8.55 4.86
N TRP A 163 13.06 9.21 3.73
CA TRP A 163 14.07 10.28 3.68
C TRP A 163 13.78 11.40 4.69
N MET A 164 12.55 11.92 4.72
CA MET A 164 12.19 13.00 5.63
C MET A 164 12.33 12.59 7.10
N LEU A 165 11.84 11.39 7.45
CA LEU A 165 11.89 10.88 8.82
C LEU A 165 13.31 10.56 9.27
N THR A 166 14.13 9.95 8.40
CA THR A 166 15.54 9.68 8.72
C THR A 166 16.34 10.98 8.87
N ALA A 167 16.05 12.00 8.05
CA ALA A 167 16.67 13.32 8.21
C ALA A 167 16.31 13.98 9.55
N GLU A 168 15.06 13.84 10.02
CA GLU A 168 14.64 14.35 11.34
C GLU A 168 15.47 13.74 12.48
N ILE A 169 15.74 12.43 12.42
CA ILE A 169 16.51 11.72 13.44
C ILE A 169 18.02 11.66 13.14
N GLY A 170 18.51 12.46 12.18
CA GLY A 170 19.94 12.58 11.87
C GLY A 170 20.59 11.35 11.21
N GLN A 171 19.80 10.52 10.54
CA GLN A 171 20.24 9.30 9.86
C GLN A 171 20.17 9.43 8.33
N THR A 172 20.90 8.57 7.62
CA THR A 172 20.77 8.45 6.15
C THR A 172 19.56 7.59 5.76
N PRO A 173 18.88 7.85 4.64
CA PRO A 173 17.63 7.14 4.27
C PRO A 173 17.78 5.62 4.13
N GLY A 174 18.83 5.17 3.44
CA GLY A 174 19.11 3.74 3.23
C GLY A 174 18.01 3.00 2.45
N VAL A 175 17.31 3.71 1.56
CA VAL A 175 16.36 3.17 0.56
C VAL A 175 17.07 2.88 -0.74
#